data_AF-A0A2W1JLT8-F1
#
_entry.id   AF-A0A2W1JLT8-F1
#
_cell.length_a   1.000
_cell.length_b   1.000
_cell.length_c   1.000
_cell.angle_alpha   90.00
_cell.angle_beta   90.00
_cell.angle_gamma   90.00
#
_symmetry.space_group_name_H-M   'P 1'
#
loop_
_entity.id
_entity.type
_entity.pdbx_description
1 polymer ?
#
loop_
_entity_poly.entity_id
_entity_poly.type
_entity_poly.pdbx_seq_one_letter_code
_entity_poly.pdbx_strand_id
1 'polypeptide(L)'
;MALVASILAIATSIGSIVCWIIVLTKLFPSEGVGLGILGIICGLYTFIWGWQNVNQHDIKNIMLIWSFCFGMGIVLNGVLTVAAS
;
A
#
# COMPACT_ATOMS: atom_id res chain seq x y z
N MET A 1 -3.42 -25.06 -1.32
CA MET A 1 -2.71 -24.09 -2.18
C MET A 1 -3.60 -22.88 -2.46
N ALA A 2 -4.80 -23.05 -3.05
CA ALA A 2 -5.72 -21.95 -3.34
C ALA A 2 -6.25 -21.19 -2.09
N LEU A 3 -6.68 -21.89 -1.02
CA LEU A 3 -7.25 -21.26 0.18
C LEU A 3 -6.26 -20.39 0.97
N VAL A 4 -5.02 -20.87 1.15
CA VAL A 4 -3.96 -20.10 1.83
C VAL A 4 -3.62 -18.84 1.04
N ALA A 5 -3.57 -18.94 -0.30
CA ALA A 5 -3.40 -17.80 -1.18
C ALA A 5 -4.56 -16.80 -1.11
N SER A 6 -5.81 -17.26 -0.99
CA SER A 6 -6.98 -16.36 -0.89
C SER A 6 -6.95 -15.57 0.42
N ILE A 7 -6.63 -16.23 1.53
CA ILE A 7 -6.55 -15.62 2.86
C ILE A 7 -5.40 -14.62 2.92
N LEU A 8 -4.22 -14.96 2.36
CA LEU A 8 -3.11 -14.02 2.26
C LEU A 8 -3.46 -12.84 1.34
N ALA A 9 -4.15 -13.07 0.22
CA ALA A 9 -4.56 -11.99 -0.68
C ALA A 9 -5.49 -10.99 0.03
N ILE A 10 -6.44 -11.48 0.84
CA ILE A 10 -7.34 -10.64 1.64
C ILE A 10 -6.57 -9.89 2.74
N ALA A 11 -5.66 -10.55 3.46
CA ALA A 11 -4.85 -9.88 4.48
C ALA A 11 -3.95 -8.80 3.87
N THR A 12 -3.38 -9.06 2.69
CA THR A 12 -2.50 -8.15 1.97
C THR A 12 -3.26 -6.95 1.41
N SER A 13 -4.48 -7.15 0.90
CA SER A 13 -5.33 -6.06 0.40
C SER A 13 -5.82 -5.17 1.55
N ILE A 14 -6.24 -5.75 2.67
CA ILE A 14 -6.62 -5.00 3.87
C ILE A 14 -5.43 -4.21 4.41
N GLY A 15 -4.25 -4.83 4.53
CA GLY A 15 -3.02 -4.16 4.95
C GLY A 15 -2.65 -2.97 4.05
N SER A 16 -2.80 -3.14 2.73
CA SER A 16 -2.58 -2.07 1.74
C SER A 16 -3.56 -0.91 1.90
N ILE A 17 -4.85 -1.20 2.10
CA ILE A 17 -5.89 -0.17 2.29
C ILE A 17 -5.64 0.61 3.58
N VAL A 18 -5.33 -0.09 4.68
CA VAL A 18 -5.04 0.55 5.97
C VAL A 18 -3.81 1.45 5.86
N CYS A 19 -2.73 0.98 5.24
CA CYS A 19 -1.54 1.81 5.01
C CYS A 19 -1.87 3.05 4.17
N TRP A 20 -2.68 2.88 3.12
CA TRP A 20 -3.10 3.99 2.27
C TRP A 20 -3.92 5.04 3.02
N ILE A 21 -4.88 4.62 3.85
CA ILE A 21 -5.68 5.52 4.70
C ILE A 21 -4.78 6.28 5.67
N ILE A 22 -3.82 5.61 6.32
CA ILE A 22 -2.89 6.27 7.26
C ILE A 22 -2.06 7.34 6.55
N VAL A 23 -1.51 7.05 5.38
CA VAL A 23 -0.73 8.02 4.60
C VAL A 23 -1.62 9.19 4.14
N LEU A 24 -2.86 8.92 3.70
CA LEU A 24 -3.84 9.96 3.38
C LEU A 24 -4.11 10.90 4.55
N THR A 25 -4.31 10.37 5.76
CA THR A 25 -4.53 11.21 6.95
C THR A 25 -3.35 12.11 7.30
N LYS A 26 -2.13 11.78 6.85
CA LYS A 26 -0.93 12.64 7.00
C LYS A 26 -0.79 13.62 5.83
N LEU A 27 -1.22 13.22 4.63
CA LEU A 27 -1.17 14.05 3.42
C LEU A 27 -2.11 15.25 3.48
N PHE A 28 -3.37 15.05 3.88
CA PHE A 28 -4.38 16.12 3.98
C PHE A 28 -3.93 17.34 4.82
N PRO A 29 -3.40 17.17 6.05
CA PRO A 29 -2.93 18.29 6.85
C PRO A 29 -1.58 18.87 6.38
N SER A 30 -0.78 18.12 5.62
CA SER A 30 0.57 18.57 5.21
C SER A 30 0.58 19.32 3.88
N GLU A 31 -0.20 18.88 2.89
CA GLU A 31 -0.19 19.46 1.53
C GLU A 31 -1.55 20.03 1.10
N GLY A 32 -2.56 19.91 1.97
CA GLY A 32 -3.90 20.42 1.73
C GLY A 32 -4.78 19.50 0.88
N VAL A 33 -6.05 19.89 0.74
CA VAL A 33 -7.11 19.07 0.14
C VAL A 33 -6.88 18.77 -1.34
N GLY A 34 -6.22 19.67 -2.08
CA GLY A 34 -5.96 19.49 -3.51
C GLY A 34 -5.03 18.31 -3.82
N LEU A 35 -3.91 18.22 -3.09
CA LEU A 35 -2.96 17.11 -3.21
C LEU A 35 -3.48 15.84 -2.51
N GLY A 36 -4.31 16.00 -1.46
CA GLY A 36 -5.08 14.91 -0.86
C GLY A 36 -6.01 14.20 -1.85
N ILE A 37 -6.76 14.94 -2.66
CA ILE A 37 -7.64 14.38 -3.72
C ILE A 37 -6.84 13.67 -4.80
N LEU A 38 -5.68 14.23 -5.20
CA LEU A 38 -4.76 13.54 -6.11
C LEU A 38 -4.22 12.24 -5.52
N GLY A 39 -4.00 12.19 -4.21
CA GLY A 39 -3.66 10.97 -3.48
C GLY A 39 -4.77 9.91 -3.44
N ILE A 40 -6.03 10.33 -3.43
CA ILE A 40 -7.18 9.41 -3.50
C ILE A 40 -7.36 8.85 -4.91
N ILE A 41 -7.20 9.69 -5.94
CA ILE A 41 -7.37 9.29 -7.33
C ILE A 41 -6.14 8.50 -7.83
N CYS A 42 -4.95 8.85 -7.33
CA CYS A 42 -3.68 8.24 -7.72
C CYS A 42 -2.99 7.64 -6.49
N GLY A 43 -3.28 6.36 -6.22
CA GLY A 43 -2.64 5.60 -5.13
C GLY A 43 -1.11 5.62 -5.19
N LEU A 44 -0.54 5.64 -6.41
CA LEU A 44 0.91 5.81 -6.62
C LEU A 44 1.43 7.14 -6.07
N TYR A 45 0.70 8.24 -6.26
CA TYR A 45 1.11 9.55 -5.77
C TYR A 45 1.21 9.55 -4.24
N THR A 46 0.19 9.04 -3.54
CA THR A 46 0.23 8.83 -2.08
C THR A 46 1.40 7.96 -1.64
N PHE A 47 1.74 6.93 -2.44
CA PHE A 47 2.87 6.06 -2.15
C PHE A 47 4.21 6.80 -2.23
N ILE A 48 4.42 7.57 -3.29
CA ILE A 48 5.64 8.35 -3.52
C ILE A 48 5.77 9.44 -2.46
N TRP A 49 4.68 10.14 -2.16
CA TRP A 49 4.65 11.17 -1.13
C TRP A 49 4.95 10.60 0.26
N GLY A 50 4.34 9.46 0.62
CA GLY A 50 4.58 8.78 1.88
C GLY A 50 6.05 8.37 2.06
N TRP A 51 6.73 8.00 0.97
CA TRP A 51 8.18 7.72 0.97
C TRP A 51 9.02 8.98 1.11
N GLN A 52 8.65 10.09 0.45
CA GLN A 52 9.36 11.36 0.59
C GLN A 52 9.26 11.94 2.01
N ASN A 53 8.09 11.85 2.63
CA ASN A 53 7.83 12.41 3.96
C ASN A 53 7.95 11.39 5.09
N VAL A 54 8.60 10.26 4.82
CA VAL A 54 8.74 9.14 5.75
C VAL A 54 9.47 9.51 7.04
N ASN A 55 10.49 10.35 6.94
CA ASN A 55 11.29 10.81 8.09
C ASN A 55 10.58 11.94 8.87
N GLN A 56 9.67 12.68 8.24
CA GLN A 56 8.95 13.78 8.90
C GLN A 56 7.79 13.27 9.76
N HIS A 57 7.12 12.18 9.35
CA HIS A 57 5.95 11.67 10.05
C HIS A 57 6.15 10.31 10.73
N ASP A 58 7.39 9.82 10.80
CA ASP A 58 7.76 8.50 11.38
C ASP A 58 6.95 7.33 10.80
N ILE A 59 6.45 7.47 9.58
CA ILE A 59 5.61 6.48 8.88
C ILE A 59 6.45 5.39 8.18
N LYS A 60 7.73 5.25 8.55
CA LYS A 60 8.68 4.33 7.91
C LYS A 60 8.25 2.88 7.99
N ASN A 61 7.77 2.47 9.16
CA ASN A 61 7.28 1.11 9.36
C ASN A 61 6.02 0.84 8.52
N ILE A 62 5.12 1.82 8.42
CA ILE A 62 3.89 1.70 7.63
C ILE A 62 4.21 1.62 6.14
N MET A 63 5.12 2.48 5.63
CA MET A 63 5.55 2.44 4.23
C MET A 63 6.30 1.15 3.88
N LEU A 64 7.14 0.63 4.79
CA LEU A 64 7.81 -0.65 4.60
C LEU A 64 6.82 -1.81 4.56
N ILE A 65 5.87 -1.86 5.50
CA ILE A 65 4.79 -2.87 5.48
C ILE A 65 4.00 -2.76 4.17
N TRP A 66 3.70 -1.54 3.72
CA TRP A 66 2.92 -1.31 2.51
C TRP A 66 3.65 -1.81 1.25
N SER A 67 4.93 -1.45 1.09
CA SER A 67 5.82 -1.97 0.05
C SER A 67 5.93 -3.49 0.10
N PHE A 68 6.07 -4.07 1.29
CA PHE A 68 6.20 -5.51 1.48
C PHE A 68 4.90 -6.25 1.12
N CYS A 69 3.74 -5.73 1.54
CA CYS A 69 2.43 -6.24 1.12
C CYS A 69 2.30 -6.21 -0.41
N PHE A 70 2.61 -5.08 -1.04
CA PHE A 70 2.51 -4.95 -2.50
C PHE A 70 3.43 -5.94 -3.23
N GLY A 71 4.70 -6.03 -2.81
CA GLY A 71 5.68 -6.95 -3.40
C GLY A 71 5.29 -8.42 -3.20
N MET A 72 4.90 -8.80 -1.97
CA MET A 72 4.47 -10.16 -1.64
C MET A 72 3.21 -10.55 -2.42
N GLY A 73 2.26 -9.63 -2.58
CA GLY A 73 1.05 -9.83 -3.38
C GLY A 73 1.34 -10.08 -4.87
N ILE A 74 2.29 -9.34 -5.45
CA ILE A 74 2.73 -9.54 -6.83
C ILE A 74 3.41 -10.91 -6.99
N VAL A 75 4.31 -11.27 -6.07
CA VAL A 75 5.03 -12.56 -6.11
C VAL A 75 4.06 -13.72 -5.94
N LEU A 76 3.14 -13.65 -4.98
CA LEU A 76 2.12 -14.69 -4.76
C LEU A 76 1.21 -14.86 -5.98
N ASN A 77 0.74 -13.76 -6.58
CA ASN A 77 -0.07 -13.84 -7.79
C ASN A 77 0.73 -14.44 -8.96
N GLY A 78 1.97 -14.00 -9.16
CA GLY A 78 2.85 -14.52 -10.22
C GLY A 78 3.16 -16.01 -10.06
N VAL A 79 3.45 -16.46 -8.84
CA VAL A 79 3.68 -17.88 -8.53
C VAL A 79 2.40 -18.71 -8.72
N LEU A 80 1.22 -18.17 -8.37
CA LEU A 80 -0.05 -18.85 -8.57
C LEU A 80 -0.42 -18.97 -10.05
N THR A 81 -0.17 -17.96 -10.89
CA THR A 81 -0.43 -18.06 -12.33
C THR A 81 0.50 -19.06 -13.02
N VAL A 82 1.80 -19.09 -12.68
CA VAL A 82 2.74 -20.09 -13.24
C VAL A 82 2.50 -21.50 -12.71
N ALA A 83 1.98 -21.64 -11.48
CA ALA A 83 1.61 -22.95 -10.94
C ALA A 83 0.25 -23.46 -11.44
N ALA A 84 -0.55 -22.60 -12.08
CA ALA A 84 -1.86 -22.92 -12.66
C ALA A 84 -1.82 -23.16 -14.19
N SER A 85 -0.68 -22.91 -14.85
CA SER A 85 -0.39 -23.23 -16.26
C SER A 85 0.35 -24.56 -16.40
#